data_AF-A0A7W8VLN0-F1
#
_entry.id   AF-A0A7W8VLN0-F1
#
_cell.length_a   1.000
_cell.length_b   1.000
_cell.length_c   1.000
_cell.angle_alpha   90.00
_cell.angle_beta   90.00
_cell.angle_gamma   90.00
#
_symmetry.space_group_name_H-M   'P 1'
#
loop_
_entity.id
_entity.type
_entity.pdbx_description
1 polymer ?
#
loop_
_entity_poly.entity_id
_entity_poly.type
_entity_poly.pdbx_seq_one_letter_code
_entity_poly.pdbx_strand_id
1 'polypeptide(L)'
;MKFSTSYFNYCVLSLTVGLLISSCKKDGNPNNLPDADASKYAGTIDGYNNSDEVASANLIAYWDFDGTNNEKISGAAPTTAAGNSFIDGGVKGKALSLSAGYLYYATQFAKFKTDVFANFTISTWVQILNNGSKKTMVFQLARPGIFNGNINFILNTQSFPASNTDELKINPTFTAVSGGMQDNVNTKRDNPGDANYFPYLTPKIGASKWTHLLLTYEGTTGVFNIWADGIRVGAFFSRGLGTALFKSYEPSEVIIGGNYNVIPGKSVSTDVSFAAMTGRIDELKVWNIALTDAHIQAIYKLGLAGK
;
A
#
# COMPACT_ATOMS: atom_id res chain seq x y z
N MET A 1 -38.99 -67.23 66.14
CA MET A 1 -37.92 -66.63 66.97
C MET A 1 -37.93 -65.13 66.69
N LYS A 2 -38.70 -64.35 67.45
CA LYS A 2 -38.33 -63.59 68.67
C LYS A 2 -37.35 -62.41 68.42
N PHE A 3 -37.88 -61.22 68.75
CA PHE A 3 -37.27 -59.88 68.95
C PHE A 3 -36.96 -59.07 67.67
N SER A 4 -37.28 -57.77 67.54
CA SER A 4 -37.82 -56.77 68.46
C SER A 4 -38.44 -55.61 67.66
N THR A 5 -39.58 -55.12 68.12
CA THR A 5 -40.13 -53.79 67.80
C THR A 5 -39.54 -52.79 68.81
N SER A 6 -39.19 -51.57 68.40
CA SER A 6 -39.18 -50.41 69.30
C SER A 6 -39.49 -49.13 68.53
N TYR A 7 -40.35 -48.34 69.15
CA TYR A 7 -41.04 -47.15 68.65
C TYR A 7 -40.48 -45.87 69.31
N PHE A 8 -40.84 -44.71 68.73
CA PHE A 8 -40.85 -43.34 69.30
C PHE A 8 -39.48 -42.62 69.38
N ASN A 9 -39.27 -41.35 69.02
CA ASN A 9 -40.16 -40.17 68.98
C ASN A 9 -39.60 -39.00 68.14
N TYR A 10 -40.52 -38.12 67.71
CA TYR A 10 -40.43 -36.81 67.04
C TYR A 10 -39.18 -35.91 67.26
N CYS A 11 -38.76 -35.18 66.21
CA CYS A 11 -38.84 -33.70 66.17
C CYS A 11 -38.41 -33.10 64.82
N VAL A 12 -39.18 -32.11 64.37
CA VAL A 12 -39.01 -31.26 63.19
C VAL A 12 -37.81 -30.32 63.36
N LEU A 13 -36.93 -30.19 62.36
CA LEU A 13 -36.37 -28.89 61.99
C LEU A 13 -35.82 -28.89 60.55
N SER A 14 -36.41 -28.03 59.75
CA SER A 14 -36.07 -27.57 58.41
C SER A 14 -34.69 -26.93 58.30
N LEU A 15 -33.97 -27.17 57.19
CA LEU A 15 -33.04 -26.20 56.61
C LEU A 15 -32.91 -26.42 55.09
N THR A 16 -33.84 -25.87 54.31
CA THR A 16 -33.68 -25.66 52.87
C THR A 16 -32.75 -24.48 52.65
N VAL A 17 -31.49 -24.75 52.32
CA VAL A 17 -30.54 -23.72 51.87
C VAL A 17 -30.85 -23.39 50.41
N GLY A 18 -31.53 -22.26 50.19
CA GLY A 18 -31.68 -21.66 48.87
C GLY A 18 -30.35 -21.07 48.42
N LEU A 19 -29.63 -21.75 47.54
CA LEU A 19 -28.49 -21.20 46.81
C LEU A 19 -29.01 -20.23 45.75
N LEU A 20 -29.10 -18.95 46.11
CA LEU A 20 -29.18 -17.86 45.15
C LEU A 20 -27.82 -17.72 44.46
N ILE A 21 -27.64 -18.43 43.36
CA ILE A 21 -26.52 -18.22 42.45
C ILE A 21 -26.86 -16.97 41.65
N SER A 22 -26.52 -15.78 42.17
CA SER A 22 -26.53 -14.58 41.34
C SER A 22 -25.41 -14.72 40.31
N SER A 23 -25.74 -15.13 39.09
CA SER A 23 -24.79 -15.05 37.99
C SER A 23 -24.56 -13.57 37.70
N CYS A 24 -23.49 -13.01 38.25
CA CYS A 24 -22.90 -11.80 37.70
C CYS A 24 -22.38 -12.18 36.31
N LYS A 25 -23.25 -12.10 35.29
CA LYS A 25 -22.78 -12.00 33.92
C LYS A 25 -22.01 -10.69 33.87
N LYS A 26 -20.68 -10.80 33.86
CA LYS A 26 -19.81 -9.67 33.53
C LYS A 26 -20.29 -9.21 32.15
N ASP A 27 -20.89 -8.04 32.08
CA ASP A 27 -21.14 -7.43 30.79
C ASP A 27 -19.77 -7.35 30.11
N GLY A 28 -19.67 -7.74 28.84
CA GLY A 28 -18.40 -7.69 28.11
C GLY A 28 -17.87 -6.27 27.90
N ASN A 29 -18.42 -5.29 28.63
CA ASN A 29 -18.24 -3.87 28.52
C ASN A 29 -17.78 -3.28 29.87
N PRO A 30 -16.55 -3.60 30.32
CA PRO A 30 -16.01 -3.14 31.60
C PRO A 30 -15.91 -1.61 31.72
N ASN A 31 -16.13 -0.88 30.62
CA ASN A 31 -16.01 0.57 30.53
C ASN A 31 -17.37 1.26 30.32
N ASN A 32 -18.49 0.52 30.36
CA ASN A 32 -19.84 1.05 30.15
C ASN A 32 -19.96 1.96 28.90
N LEU A 33 -19.27 1.57 27.82
CA LEU A 33 -19.31 2.28 26.55
C LEU A 33 -20.71 2.15 25.93
N PRO A 34 -21.26 3.21 25.31
CA PRO A 34 -22.51 3.09 24.57
C PRO A 34 -22.39 2.04 23.46
N ASP A 35 -23.46 1.29 23.24
CA ASP A 35 -23.49 0.29 22.17
C ASP A 35 -23.24 0.97 20.81
N ALA A 36 -22.37 0.35 20.01
CA ALA A 36 -22.15 0.79 18.65
C ALA A 36 -23.40 0.47 17.82
N ASP A 37 -24.01 1.50 17.24
CA ASP A 37 -25.11 1.33 16.30
C ASP A 37 -24.60 0.76 14.98
N ALA A 38 -24.69 -0.57 14.84
CA ALA A 38 -24.21 -1.31 13.67
C ALA A 38 -24.86 -0.86 12.36
N SER A 39 -26.05 -0.24 12.39
CA SER A 39 -26.72 0.27 11.20
C SER A 39 -25.93 1.40 10.52
N LYS A 40 -25.12 2.15 11.29
CA LYS A 40 -24.28 3.24 10.78
C LYS A 40 -23.11 2.76 9.92
N TYR A 41 -22.79 1.47 9.96
CA TYR A 41 -21.69 0.86 9.21
C TYR A 41 -22.17 -0.07 8.09
N ALA A 42 -23.49 -0.19 7.91
CA ALA A 42 -24.08 -1.05 6.89
C ALA A 42 -23.57 -0.64 5.49
N GLY A 43 -22.98 -1.59 4.75
CA GLY A 43 -22.47 -1.36 3.40
C GLY A 43 -21.06 -0.73 3.32
N THR A 44 -20.48 -0.35 4.47
CA THR A 44 -19.08 0.09 4.55
C THR A 44 -18.12 -1.09 4.57
N ILE A 45 -16.86 -0.87 4.19
CA ILE A 45 -15.77 -1.82 4.33
C ILE A 45 -14.78 -1.21 5.32
N ASP A 46 -14.55 -1.91 6.44
CA ASP A 46 -13.70 -1.44 7.55
C ASP A 46 -14.03 0.00 8.01
N GLY A 47 -15.30 0.41 7.89
CA GLY A 47 -15.79 1.74 8.29
C GLY A 47 -15.82 2.81 7.20
N TYR A 48 -15.43 2.48 5.96
CA TYR A 48 -15.39 3.43 4.83
C TYR A 48 -16.36 3.05 3.71
N ASN A 49 -16.94 4.05 3.03
CA ASN A 49 -17.75 3.84 1.83
C ASN A 49 -16.90 3.65 0.58
N ASN A 50 -15.75 4.31 0.52
CA ASN A 50 -14.83 4.30 -0.61
C ASN A 50 -13.40 4.56 -0.13
N SER A 51 -12.41 4.16 -0.94
CA SER A 51 -11.00 4.32 -0.59
C SER A 51 -10.52 5.78 -0.53
N ASP A 52 -11.30 6.75 -1.04
CA ASP A 52 -10.97 8.18 -0.98
C ASP A 52 -11.21 8.76 0.44
N GLU A 53 -12.02 8.09 1.26
CA GLU A 53 -12.28 8.48 2.66
C GLU A 53 -11.13 8.09 3.61
N VAL A 54 -10.28 7.14 3.22
CA VAL A 54 -9.21 6.61 4.07
C VAL A 54 -8.11 7.66 4.24
N ALA A 55 -7.99 8.18 5.46
CA ALA A 55 -7.05 9.23 5.83
C ALA A 55 -7.08 10.45 4.86
N SER A 56 -8.28 10.84 4.43
CA SER A 56 -8.50 11.87 3.39
C SER A 56 -7.82 13.21 3.68
N ALA A 57 -7.72 13.61 4.95
CA ALA A 57 -7.01 14.83 5.36
C ALA A 57 -5.51 14.82 5.02
N ASN A 58 -4.93 13.63 4.80
CA ASN A 58 -3.53 13.40 4.48
C ASN A 58 -3.31 12.98 3.03
N LEU A 59 -4.38 12.79 2.23
CA LEU A 59 -4.26 12.51 0.80
C LEU A 59 -3.85 13.79 0.08
N ILE A 60 -2.66 13.78 -0.52
CA ILE A 60 -2.03 14.97 -1.11
C ILE A 60 -1.87 14.93 -2.63
N ALA A 61 -2.02 13.76 -3.24
CA ALA A 61 -2.16 13.61 -4.69
C ALA A 61 -2.97 12.36 -5.03
N TYR A 62 -3.76 12.42 -6.08
CA TYR A 62 -4.61 11.32 -6.53
C TYR A 62 -4.84 11.39 -8.05
N TRP A 63 -4.51 10.31 -8.73
CA TRP A 63 -4.90 10.03 -10.12
C TRP A 63 -5.84 8.82 -10.13
N ASP A 64 -7.12 9.05 -10.42
CA ASP A 64 -8.13 7.99 -10.56
C ASP A 64 -8.11 7.34 -11.94
N PHE A 65 -7.57 8.04 -12.95
CA PHE A 65 -7.56 7.59 -14.34
C PHE A 65 -8.93 7.23 -14.90
N ASP A 66 -10.01 7.80 -14.35
CA ASP A 66 -11.38 7.58 -14.81
C ASP A 66 -11.72 8.50 -15.99
N GLY A 67 -10.95 8.36 -17.08
CA GLY A 67 -11.09 9.16 -18.30
C GLY A 67 -10.30 10.47 -18.31
N THR A 68 -9.45 10.71 -17.30
CA THR A 68 -8.55 11.88 -17.26
C THR A 68 -7.16 11.53 -16.75
N ASN A 69 -6.16 12.24 -17.24
CA ASN A 69 -4.79 12.17 -16.70
C ASN A 69 -4.54 13.29 -15.69
N ASN A 70 -5.53 14.11 -15.35
CA ASN A 70 -5.31 15.19 -14.41
C ASN A 70 -5.16 14.63 -12.99
N GLU A 71 -4.25 15.20 -12.21
CA GLU A 71 -4.18 14.94 -10.78
C GLU A 71 -5.38 15.63 -10.10
N LYS A 72 -6.20 14.90 -9.36
CA LYS A 72 -7.52 15.35 -8.88
C LYS A 72 -7.47 16.44 -7.82
N ILE A 73 -6.46 16.45 -6.96
CA ILE A 73 -6.41 17.37 -5.82
C ILE A 73 -6.00 18.78 -6.27
N SER A 74 -5.01 18.89 -7.14
CA SER A 74 -4.53 20.18 -7.69
C SER A 74 -5.16 20.54 -9.02
N GLY A 75 -5.76 19.59 -9.73
CA GLY A 75 -6.26 19.76 -11.10
C GLY A 75 -5.16 19.79 -12.17
N ALA A 76 -3.90 19.52 -11.81
CA ALA A 76 -2.77 19.62 -12.73
C ALA A 76 -2.87 18.59 -13.87
N ALA A 77 -2.81 19.06 -15.11
CA ALA A 77 -2.68 18.22 -16.30
C ALA A 77 -1.21 17.81 -16.53
N PRO A 78 -0.94 16.67 -17.19
CA PRO A 78 0.42 16.31 -17.58
C PRO A 78 0.98 17.35 -18.56
N THR A 79 2.25 17.73 -18.36
CA THR A 79 3.00 18.58 -19.28
C THR A 79 3.23 17.87 -20.61
N THR A 80 3.60 16.58 -20.56
CA THR A 80 3.63 15.71 -21.72
C THR A 80 3.16 14.32 -21.35
N ALA A 81 2.60 13.60 -22.32
CA ALA A 81 2.19 12.23 -22.19
C ALA A 81 2.41 11.51 -23.52
N ALA A 82 2.72 10.23 -23.48
CA ALA A 82 2.89 9.40 -24.67
C ALA A 82 2.41 7.98 -24.39
N GLY A 83 1.89 7.31 -25.43
CA GLY A 83 1.47 5.91 -25.33
C GLY A 83 0.36 5.63 -24.33
N ASN A 84 -0.39 6.65 -23.90
CA ASN A 84 -1.46 6.54 -22.91
C ASN A 84 -2.85 6.46 -23.57
N SER A 85 -3.74 5.68 -22.97
CA SER A 85 -5.17 5.58 -23.30
C SER A 85 -5.96 5.19 -22.05
N PHE A 86 -7.29 5.25 -22.11
CA PHE A 86 -8.15 4.75 -21.04
C PHE A 86 -8.86 3.47 -21.49
N ILE A 87 -8.94 2.50 -20.58
CA ILE A 87 -9.67 1.24 -20.79
C ILE A 87 -10.76 1.10 -19.73
N ASP A 88 -11.90 0.54 -20.13
CA ASP A 88 -12.95 0.16 -19.18
C ASP A 88 -12.51 -1.04 -18.34
N GLY A 89 -13.11 -1.22 -17.15
CA GLY A 89 -12.74 -2.31 -16.25
C GLY A 89 -11.47 -2.02 -15.45
N GLY A 90 -11.28 -0.76 -15.08
CA GLY A 90 -10.41 -0.39 -13.97
C GLY A 90 -10.85 -1.07 -12.66
N VAL A 91 -10.00 -0.96 -11.65
CA VAL A 91 -10.38 -1.26 -10.27
C VAL A 91 -11.60 -0.44 -9.89
N LYS A 92 -11.66 0.82 -10.33
CA LYS A 92 -12.84 1.67 -10.26
C LYS A 92 -13.03 2.41 -11.58
N GLY A 93 -14.15 2.16 -12.26
CA GLY A 93 -14.43 2.84 -13.54
C GLY A 93 -13.45 2.45 -14.64
N LYS A 94 -12.76 3.44 -15.23
CA LYS A 94 -11.70 3.25 -16.22
C LYS A 94 -10.31 3.25 -15.56
N ALA A 95 -9.32 2.76 -16.29
CA ALA A 95 -7.92 2.81 -15.88
C ALA A 95 -7.00 3.34 -16.98
N LEU A 96 -5.82 3.82 -16.57
CA LEU A 96 -4.75 4.22 -17.49
C LEU A 96 -4.12 2.96 -18.10
N SER A 97 -4.10 2.88 -19.43
CA SER A 97 -3.35 1.89 -20.19
C SER A 97 -2.17 2.55 -20.88
N LEU A 98 -0.96 2.04 -20.61
CA LEU A 98 0.30 2.48 -21.19
C LEU A 98 0.83 1.42 -22.15
N SER A 99 1.15 1.83 -23.38
CA SER A 99 1.81 1.01 -24.40
C SER A 99 3.17 1.62 -24.72
N ALA A 100 4.21 1.20 -23.99
CA ALA A 100 5.49 1.92 -23.92
C ALA A 100 5.28 3.42 -23.62
N GLY A 101 4.40 3.70 -22.65
CA GLY A 101 3.89 5.03 -22.37
C GLY A 101 4.30 5.61 -21.03
N TYR A 102 4.06 6.91 -20.85
CA TYR A 102 4.31 7.64 -19.62
C TYR A 102 3.38 8.86 -19.51
N LEU A 103 3.22 9.38 -18.28
CA LEU A 103 2.70 10.72 -17.99
C LEU A 103 3.79 11.52 -17.26
N TYR A 104 4.00 12.77 -17.66
CA TYR A 104 5.01 13.65 -17.07
C TYR A 104 4.42 15.00 -16.66
N TYR A 105 4.64 15.40 -15.43
CA TYR A 105 4.20 16.66 -14.83
C TYR A 105 5.44 17.44 -14.38
N ALA A 106 5.77 18.49 -15.13
CA ALA A 106 6.91 19.37 -14.83
C ALA A 106 6.66 20.28 -13.61
N THR A 107 5.40 20.48 -13.25
CA THR A 107 5.02 21.38 -12.17
C THR A 107 5.31 20.73 -10.82
N GLN A 108 6.06 21.44 -9.97
CA GLN A 108 6.19 21.09 -8.56
C GLN A 108 4.82 21.16 -7.87
N PHE A 109 4.35 20.04 -7.35
CA PHE A 109 3.16 20.01 -6.51
C PHE A 109 3.51 20.60 -5.13
N ALA A 110 2.68 21.53 -4.65
CA ALA A 110 2.94 22.26 -3.41
C ALA A 110 3.06 21.35 -2.17
N LYS A 111 2.45 20.16 -2.21
CA LYS A 111 2.46 19.20 -1.09
C LYS A 111 3.62 18.20 -1.11
N PHE A 112 4.42 18.13 -2.17
CA PHE A 112 5.64 17.31 -2.25
C PHE A 112 6.91 18.03 -1.78
N LYS A 113 6.77 19.12 -1.03
CA LYS A 113 7.88 19.94 -0.55
C LYS A 113 8.54 19.37 0.70
N THR A 114 9.84 19.61 0.86
CA THR A 114 10.69 19.00 1.90
C THR A 114 10.05 19.04 3.30
N ASP A 115 9.54 20.19 3.73
CA ASP A 115 9.14 20.40 5.13
C ASP A 115 7.76 19.78 5.46
N VAL A 116 6.97 19.47 4.43
CA VAL A 116 5.60 18.93 4.56
C VAL A 116 5.55 17.45 4.21
N PHE A 117 6.49 16.98 3.39
CA PHE A 117 6.55 15.63 2.87
C PHE A 117 7.76 14.88 3.44
N ALA A 118 7.66 14.51 4.72
CA ALA A 118 8.67 13.75 5.46
C ALA A 118 8.26 12.28 5.70
N ASN A 119 6.96 12.00 5.64
CA ASN A 119 6.36 10.68 5.70
C ASN A 119 5.54 10.48 4.43
N PHE A 120 5.40 9.24 3.99
CA PHE A 120 4.57 8.98 2.82
C PHE A 120 3.94 7.61 2.80
N THR A 121 2.80 7.55 2.12
CA THR A 121 2.25 6.31 1.58
C THR A 121 1.96 6.52 0.10
N ILE A 122 2.36 5.58 -0.75
CA ILE A 122 2.06 5.60 -2.19
C ILE A 122 1.35 4.30 -2.52
N SER A 123 0.10 4.37 -2.99
CA SER A 123 -0.74 3.24 -3.34
C SER A 123 -1.07 3.28 -4.82
N THR A 124 -1.11 2.13 -5.48
CA THR A 124 -1.64 2.01 -6.84
C THR A 124 -2.03 0.57 -7.15
N TRP A 125 -2.95 0.39 -8.08
CA TRP A 125 -3.23 -0.90 -8.68
C TRP A 125 -2.55 -1.02 -10.03
N VAL A 126 -2.00 -2.19 -10.33
CA VAL A 126 -1.35 -2.45 -11.63
C VAL A 126 -1.86 -3.73 -12.27
N GLN A 127 -2.00 -3.71 -13.60
CA GLN A 127 -1.97 -4.93 -14.43
C GLN A 127 -0.68 -4.88 -15.23
N ILE A 128 0.23 -5.82 -14.95
CA ILE A 128 1.57 -5.80 -15.52
C ILE A 128 2.07 -7.23 -15.71
N LEU A 129 2.99 -7.39 -16.65
CA LEU A 129 3.77 -8.61 -16.85
C LEU A 129 5.25 -8.29 -16.63
N ASN A 130 6.01 -9.30 -16.24
CA ASN A 130 7.45 -9.26 -16.41
C ASN A 130 7.79 -9.15 -17.91
N ASN A 131 8.97 -8.66 -18.26
CA ASN A 131 9.39 -8.41 -19.64
C ASN A 131 10.80 -8.94 -19.98
N GLY A 132 11.52 -9.48 -18.99
CA GLY A 132 12.83 -10.12 -19.18
C GLY A 132 13.97 -9.20 -19.62
N SER A 133 13.77 -7.87 -19.67
CA SER A 133 14.73 -6.96 -20.31
C SER A 133 14.92 -5.60 -19.64
N LYS A 134 13.85 -4.94 -19.17
CA LYS A 134 13.88 -3.56 -18.64
C LYS A 134 13.10 -3.46 -17.34
N LYS A 135 13.60 -2.67 -16.39
CA LYS A 135 12.86 -2.28 -15.19
C LYS A 135 11.69 -1.38 -15.56
N THR A 136 10.62 -1.43 -14.77
CA THR A 136 9.47 -0.53 -14.88
C THR A 136 9.44 0.42 -13.70
N MET A 137 9.33 1.71 -13.95
CA MET A 137 9.13 2.74 -12.92
C MET A 137 7.66 3.13 -12.92
N VAL A 138 6.90 2.71 -11.90
CA VAL A 138 5.45 2.99 -11.85
C VAL A 138 5.21 4.44 -11.50
N PHE A 139 5.98 4.96 -10.54
CA PHE A 139 5.93 6.35 -10.09
C PHE A 139 7.35 6.82 -9.77
N GLN A 140 7.69 8.03 -10.22
CA GLN A 140 8.89 8.73 -9.81
C GLN A 140 8.52 10.13 -9.34
N LEU A 141 8.90 10.47 -8.10
CA LEU A 141 9.05 11.86 -7.69
C LEU A 141 10.44 12.31 -8.13
N ALA A 142 10.53 12.74 -9.38
CA ALA A 142 11.76 13.06 -10.07
C ALA A 142 12.43 14.31 -9.51
N ARG A 143 13.74 14.40 -9.74
CA ARG A 143 14.54 15.60 -9.51
C ARG A 143 15.13 16.03 -10.85
N PRO A 144 14.99 17.29 -11.27
CA PRO A 144 15.56 17.73 -12.53
C PRO A 144 17.06 17.45 -12.61
N GLY A 145 17.49 16.77 -13.67
CA GLY A 145 18.90 16.46 -13.89
C GLY A 145 19.42 15.21 -13.17
N ILE A 146 18.59 14.47 -12.42
CA ILE A 146 19.02 13.31 -11.63
C ILE A 146 18.26 12.05 -12.05
N PHE A 147 19.00 10.97 -12.29
CA PHE A 147 18.44 9.71 -12.80
C PHE A 147 17.44 9.06 -11.82
N ASN A 148 17.81 9.00 -10.54
CA ASN A 148 16.96 8.54 -9.46
C ASN A 148 16.49 9.76 -8.64
N GLY A 149 15.18 9.99 -8.63
CA GLY A 149 14.57 11.13 -7.96
C GLY A 149 14.49 10.96 -6.44
N ASN A 150 13.67 11.82 -5.83
CA ASN A 150 13.33 11.76 -4.41
C ASN A 150 12.73 10.41 -4.03
N ILE A 151 11.81 9.89 -4.86
CA ILE A 151 11.18 8.57 -4.70
C ILE A 151 11.16 7.86 -6.05
N ASN A 152 11.48 6.58 -6.05
CA ASN A 152 11.49 5.73 -7.24
C ASN A 152 10.72 4.43 -6.92
N PHE A 153 9.48 4.30 -7.40
CA PHE A 153 8.66 3.09 -7.23
C PHE A 153 8.96 2.09 -8.35
N ILE A 154 10.02 1.32 -8.15
CA ILE A 154 10.60 0.43 -9.16
C ILE A 154 10.03 -0.98 -9.05
N LEU A 155 9.64 -1.51 -10.20
CA LEU A 155 9.36 -2.92 -10.42
C LEU A 155 10.49 -3.52 -11.27
N ASN A 156 11.06 -4.62 -10.78
CA ASN A 156 12.13 -5.34 -11.45
C ASN A 156 11.53 -6.34 -12.48
N THR A 157 10.73 -5.83 -13.42
CA THR A 157 10.06 -6.61 -14.47
C THR A 157 11.01 -7.29 -15.43
N GLN A 158 12.28 -6.85 -15.50
CA GLN A 158 13.34 -7.54 -16.24
C GLN A 158 13.74 -8.89 -15.66
N SER A 159 13.43 -9.17 -14.39
CA SER A 159 13.97 -10.33 -13.69
C SER A 159 13.41 -11.66 -14.19
N PHE A 160 12.27 -11.65 -14.87
CA PHE A 160 11.60 -12.86 -15.36
C PHE A 160 10.99 -12.65 -16.75
N PRO A 161 10.73 -13.73 -17.53
CA PRO A 161 9.96 -13.61 -18.77
C PRO A 161 8.48 -13.29 -18.48
N ALA A 162 7.77 -12.77 -19.48
CA ALA A 162 6.34 -12.42 -19.38
C ALA A 162 5.42 -13.58 -19.00
N SER A 163 5.86 -14.83 -19.22
CA SER A 163 5.14 -16.03 -18.81
C SER A 163 5.19 -16.29 -17.30
N ASN A 164 6.11 -15.66 -16.55
CA ASN A 164 6.12 -15.74 -15.10
C ASN A 164 5.15 -14.71 -14.53
N THR A 165 4.03 -15.20 -14.01
CA THR A 165 2.98 -14.42 -13.34
C THR A 165 2.90 -14.67 -11.85
N ASP A 166 3.76 -15.54 -11.30
CA ASP A 166 3.76 -15.87 -9.87
C ASP A 166 4.68 -14.97 -9.05
N GLU A 167 5.62 -14.28 -9.72
CA GLU A 167 6.61 -13.44 -9.05
C GLU A 167 6.71 -12.04 -9.68
N LEU A 168 6.59 -11.01 -8.85
CA LEU A 168 7.00 -9.65 -9.16
C LEU A 168 8.00 -9.17 -8.10
N LYS A 169 9.20 -8.80 -8.55
CA LYS A 169 10.21 -8.14 -7.71
C LYS A 169 9.91 -6.64 -7.64
N ILE A 170 9.85 -6.11 -6.42
CA ILE A 170 9.57 -4.70 -6.11
C ILE A 170 10.78 -4.17 -5.36
N ASN A 171 11.43 -3.12 -5.88
CA ASN A 171 12.67 -2.59 -5.35
C ASN A 171 12.65 -1.05 -5.30
N PRO A 172 11.76 -0.45 -4.50
CA PRO A 172 11.63 0.99 -4.46
C PRO A 172 12.82 1.62 -3.74
N THR A 173 13.11 2.87 -4.07
CA THR A 173 14.17 3.64 -3.44
C THR A 173 13.73 5.07 -3.12
N PHE A 174 14.40 5.70 -2.18
CA PHE A 174 14.26 7.14 -1.94
C PHE A 174 15.63 7.80 -1.70
N THR A 175 15.72 9.10 -1.96
CA THR A 175 16.92 9.89 -1.64
C THR A 175 16.89 10.32 -0.17
N ALA A 176 17.97 10.06 0.55
CA ALA A 176 18.14 10.42 1.95
C ALA A 176 18.73 11.82 2.12
N VAL A 177 18.66 12.37 3.34
CA VAL A 177 19.25 13.66 3.73
C VAL A 177 20.75 13.74 3.41
N SER A 178 21.48 12.63 3.48
CA SER A 178 22.89 12.53 3.10
C SER A 178 23.16 12.76 1.60
N GLY A 179 22.11 12.78 0.76
CA GLY A 179 22.20 12.72 -0.70
C GLY A 179 22.40 11.30 -1.24
N GLY A 180 22.65 10.32 -0.36
CA GLY A 180 22.67 8.90 -0.70
C GLY A 180 21.26 8.34 -0.90
N MET A 181 21.18 7.07 -1.29
CA MET A 181 19.91 6.38 -1.53
C MET A 181 19.64 5.34 -0.46
N GLN A 182 18.37 5.21 -0.08
CA GLN A 182 17.85 4.09 0.69
C GLN A 182 16.94 3.26 -0.19
N ASP A 183 16.92 1.96 0.02
CA ASP A 183 16.12 1.02 -0.77
C ASP A 183 15.33 0.07 0.13
N ASN A 184 14.31 -0.57 -0.41
CA ASN A 184 13.81 -1.83 0.13
C ASN A 184 13.67 -2.79 -1.06
N VAL A 185 13.59 -4.09 -0.79
CA VAL A 185 13.25 -5.08 -1.80
C VAL A 185 12.33 -6.12 -1.18
N ASN A 186 11.37 -6.63 -1.93
CA ASN A 186 10.53 -7.71 -1.43
C ASN A 186 11.24 -9.06 -1.50
N THR A 187 12.27 -9.22 -2.34
CA THR A 187 13.09 -10.44 -2.42
C THR A 187 14.56 -10.19 -2.70
N LYS A 188 15.44 -11.00 -2.10
CA LYS A 188 16.89 -10.92 -2.32
C LYS A 188 17.39 -11.74 -3.53
N ARG A 189 16.64 -12.71 -4.05
CA ARG A 189 17.29 -13.78 -4.84
C ARG A 189 17.11 -13.69 -6.36
N ASP A 190 18.24 -13.78 -7.07
CA ASP A 190 18.30 -14.13 -8.49
C ASP A 190 18.44 -15.66 -8.74
N ASN A 191 18.85 -16.48 -7.75
CA ASN A 191 18.90 -17.98 -7.85
C ASN A 191 18.27 -18.66 -6.60
N PRO A 192 18.08 -19.99 -6.48
CA PRO A 192 17.75 -20.71 -5.21
C PRO A 192 18.95 -21.43 -4.54
N GLY A 193 19.05 -21.46 -3.18
CA GLY A 193 20.15 -22.15 -2.43
C GLY A 193 21.31 -21.31 -1.80
N ASP A 194 21.16 -20.00 -1.56
CA ASP A 194 22.25 -19.12 -1.11
C ASP A 194 22.22 -19.11 0.40
N ALA A 195 23.36 -18.88 1.04
CA ALA A 195 23.48 -18.84 2.50
C ALA A 195 22.52 -17.85 3.20
N ASN A 196 21.93 -16.89 2.47
CA ASN A 196 20.94 -15.93 2.95
C ASN A 196 19.56 -16.13 2.31
N TYR A 197 19.20 -17.36 1.93
CA TYR A 197 17.88 -17.70 1.41
C TYR A 197 16.82 -17.46 2.48
N PHE A 198 16.02 -16.42 2.29
CA PHE A 198 14.77 -16.22 3.00
C PHE A 198 13.66 -16.35 1.95
N PRO A 199 12.65 -17.22 2.12
CA PRO A 199 11.53 -17.27 1.20
C PRO A 199 10.78 -15.94 1.31
N TYR A 200 10.82 -15.18 0.23
CA TYR A 200 10.29 -13.85 0.16
C TYR A 200 8.87 -13.86 -0.41
N LEU A 201 8.01 -12.95 0.06
CA LEU A 201 6.64 -12.82 -0.43
C LEU A 201 6.65 -12.00 -1.73
N THR A 202 6.21 -12.61 -2.82
CA THR A 202 6.03 -11.93 -4.11
C THR A 202 4.56 -11.97 -4.50
N PRO A 203 3.98 -10.85 -4.96
CA PRO A 203 2.61 -10.91 -5.45
C PRO A 203 2.56 -11.60 -6.81
N LYS A 204 1.44 -12.28 -7.06
CA LYS A 204 1.09 -12.72 -8.40
C LYS A 204 0.67 -11.52 -9.24
N ILE A 205 0.96 -11.56 -10.54
CA ILE A 205 0.64 -10.51 -11.51
C ILE A 205 -0.04 -11.10 -12.74
N GLY A 206 -0.37 -10.26 -13.73
CA GLY A 206 -0.95 -10.71 -14.98
C GLY A 206 -1.47 -9.54 -15.82
N ALA A 207 -1.58 -9.75 -17.13
CA ALA A 207 -2.13 -8.74 -18.05
C ALA A 207 -3.61 -8.41 -17.79
N SER A 208 -4.33 -9.30 -17.11
CA SER A 208 -5.74 -9.15 -16.71
C SER A 208 -5.96 -9.31 -15.21
N LYS A 209 -4.89 -9.28 -14.40
CA LYS A 209 -4.97 -9.36 -12.94
C LYS A 209 -4.57 -8.02 -12.34
N TRP A 210 -5.52 -7.34 -11.70
CA TRP A 210 -5.22 -6.20 -10.84
C TRP A 210 -4.47 -6.67 -9.59
N THR A 211 -3.31 -6.06 -9.36
CA THR A 211 -2.45 -6.31 -8.19
C THR A 211 -2.27 -4.99 -7.46
N HIS A 212 -2.62 -4.95 -6.18
CA HIS A 212 -2.48 -3.74 -5.37
C HIS A 212 -1.04 -3.65 -4.87
N LEU A 213 -0.36 -2.54 -5.14
CA LEU A 213 1.00 -2.29 -4.68
C LEU A 213 1.03 -1.02 -3.85
N LEU A 214 1.71 -1.06 -2.71
CA LEU A 214 1.75 0.08 -1.80
C LEU A 214 3.09 0.19 -1.07
N LEU A 215 3.58 1.40 -0.94
CA LEU A 215 4.79 1.75 -0.17
C LEU A 215 4.40 2.59 1.04
N THR A 216 5.01 2.35 2.20
CA THR A 216 4.88 3.24 3.37
C THR A 216 6.24 3.63 3.91
N TYR A 217 6.43 4.89 4.26
CA TYR A 217 7.62 5.37 4.95
C TYR A 217 7.27 6.25 6.15
N GLU A 218 7.81 5.90 7.33
CA GLU A 218 7.68 6.63 8.58
C GLU A 218 9.04 7.22 8.99
N GLY A 219 9.20 8.53 8.81
CA GLY A 219 10.40 9.29 9.09
C GLY A 219 10.78 9.37 10.57
N THR A 220 9.85 9.17 11.50
CA THR A 220 10.18 9.12 12.94
C THR A 220 10.96 7.85 13.29
N THR A 221 10.67 6.74 12.61
CA THR A 221 11.27 5.42 12.89
C THR A 221 12.25 4.95 11.82
N GLY A 222 12.30 5.64 10.66
CA GLY A 222 13.09 5.21 9.50
C GLY A 222 12.58 3.92 8.87
N VAL A 223 11.30 3.58 9.07
CA VAL A 223 10.70 2.34 8.59
C VAL A 223 10.11 2.55 7.20
N PHE A 224 10.61 1.80 6.22
CA PHE A 224 10.17 1.77 4.83
C PHE A 224 9.62 0.40 4.46
N ASN A 225 8.31 0.22 4.25
CA ASN A 225 7.72 -1.07 3.89
C ASN A 225 7.21 -1.11 2.45
N ILE A 226 7.13 -2.34 1.95
CA ILE A 226 6.45 -2.70 0.71
C ILE A 226 5.27 -3.59 1.07
N TRP A 227 4.14 -3.33 0.42
CA TRP A 227 2.89 -4.06 0.56
C TRP A 227 2.40 -4.50 -0.82
N ALA A 228 1.84 -5.69 -0.89
CA ALA A 228 1.17 -6.18 -2.08
C ALA A 228 -0.08 -6.97 -1.71
N ASP A 229 -1.20 -6.70 -2.39
CA ASP A 229 -2.52 -7.28 -2.11
C ASP A 229 -2.88 -7.22 -0.61
N GLY A 230 -2.61 -6.06 0.01
CA GLY A 230 -2.82 -5.80 1.45
C GLY A 230 -1.80 -6.44 2.41
N ILE A 231 -0.91 -7.32 1.94
CA ILE A 231 0.05 -8.04 2.78
C ILE A 231 1.42 -7.36 2.74
N ARG A 232 2.12 -7.31 3.88
CA ARG A 232 3.48 -6.78 3.94
C ARG A 232 4.46 -7.75 3.29
N VAL A 233 5.19 -7.28 2.28
CA VAL A 233 6.12 -8.10 1.48
C VAL A 233 7.56 -7.61 1.51
N GLY A 234 7.83 -6.42 2.05
CA GLY A 234 9.18 -5.85 2.12
C GLY A 234 10.11 -6.62 3.06
N ALA A 235 11.34 -6.87 2.63
CA ALA A 235 12.33 -7.64 3.38
C ALA A 235 13.22 -6.80 4.31
N PHE A 236 13.51 -5.56 3.93
CA PHE A 236 14.51 -4.71 4.58
C PHE A 236 13.91 -3.38 4.97
N PHE A 237 13.05 -3.41 6.00
CA PHE A 237 12.22 -2.24 6.32
C PHE A 237 12.94 -1.15 7.12
N SER A 238 13.96 -1.47 7.91
CA SER A 238 14.68 -0.46 8.70
C SER A 238 15.74 0.24 7.85
N ARG A 239 15.63 1.55 7.64
CA ARG A 239 16.56 2.38 6.84
C ARG A 239 17.43 3.32 7.68
N GLY A 240 17.23 3.34 9.00
CA GLY A 240 17.98 4.19 9.92
C GLY A 240 17.42 5.61 10.05
N LEU A 241 18.07 6.40 10.90
CA LEU A 241 17.65 7.75 11.29
C LEU A 241 18.71 8.81 10.88
N GLY A 242 18.45 10.08 11.22
CA GLY A 242 19.39 11.18 10.98
C GLY A 242 19.57 11.43 9.48
N THR A 243 20.81 11.30 9.00
CA THR A 243 21.13 11.55 7.59
C THR A 243 20.62 10.46 6.62
N ALA A 244 20.12 9.34 7.15
CA ALA A 244 19.49 8.29 6.36
C ALA A 244 17.99 8.52 6.08
N LEU A 245 17.37 9.52 6.73
CA LEU A 245 15.95 9.81 6.56
C LEU A 245 15.65 10.31 5.15
N PHE A 246 14.46 10.02 4.64
CA PHE A 246 13.94 10.56 3.39
C PHE A 246 14.04 12.09 3.33
N LYS A 247 14.38 12.60 2.14
CA LYS A 247 14.37 14.03 1.82
C LYS A 247 13.69 14.26 0.47
N SER A 248 12.64 15.07 0.47
CA SER A 248 11.98 15.52 -0.77
C SER A 248 12.63 16.79 -1.33
N TYR A 249 13.77 16.65 -2.02
CA TYR A 249 14.48 17.79 -2.61
C TYR A 249 13.62 18.56 -3.62
N GLU A 250 13.80 19.88 -3.65
CA GLU A 250 13.09 20.79 -4.56
C GLU A 250 14.08 21.42 -5.56
N PRO A 251 13.65 21.72 -6.80
CA PRO A 251 12.36 21.34 -7.38
C PRO A 251 12.25 19.83 -7.65
N SER A 252 11.02 19.35 -7.67
CA SER A 252 10.63 17.98 -7.98
C SER A 252 9.51 17.97 -9.01
N GLU A 253 9.49 16.89 -9.79
CA GLU A 253 8.56 16.65 -10.89
C GLU A 253 7.91 15.28 -10.68
N VAL A 254 6.77 15.01 -11.32
CA VAL A 254 6.14 13.69 -11.26
C VAL A 254 6.22 12.98 -12.60
N ILE A 255 6.64 11.73 -12.59
CA ILE A 255 6.57 10.83 -13.74
C ILE A 255 5.80 9.57 -13.33
N ILE A 256 4.86 9.14 -14.17
CA ILE A 256 4.10 7.91 -14.02
C ILE A 256 4.40 7.02 -15.23
N GLY A 257 4.77 5.76 -15.00
CA GLY A 257 5.09 4.80 -16.06
C GLY A 257 6.47 4.99 -16.72
N GLY A 258 7.38 5.77 -16.13
CA GLY A 258 8.71 6.01 -16.70
C GLY A 258 9.70 6.56 -15.66
N ASN A 259 10.99 6.54 -15.98
CA ASN A 259 12.00 7.27 -15.21
C ASN A 259 12.48 8.51 -15.98
N TYR A 260 13.24 9.38 -15.32
CA TYR A 260 13.71 10.64 -15.89
C TYR A 260 14.31 10.53 -17.31
N ASN A 261 15.09 9.47 -17.60
CA ASN A 261 15.69 9.26 -18.91
C ASN A 261 14.69 8.93 -20.03
N VAL A 262 13.51 8.36 -19.73
CA VAL A 262 12.53 8.04 -20.78
C VAL A 262 11.75 9.27 -21.26
N ILE A 263 11.84 10.39 -20.53
CA ILE A 263 11.16 11.61 -20.92
C ILE A 263 11.99 12.31 -22.02
N PRO A 264 11.40 12.61 -23.19
CA PRO A 264 12.09 13.29 -24.28
C PRO A 264 12.75 14.61 -23.83
N GLY A 265 14.03 14.77 -24.16
CA GLY A 265 14.81 15.96 -23.79
C GLY A 265 15.35 15.97 -22.34
N LYS A 266 15.15 14.89 -21.56
CA LYS A 266 15.58 14.81 -20.15
C LYS A 266 16.59 13.71 -19.84
N SER A 267 17.19 13.07 -20.85
CA SER A 267 18.23 12.06 -20.61
C SER A 267 19.42 12.65 -19.87
N VAL A 268 19.73 12.10 -18.69
CA VAL A 268 20.83 12.54 -17.81
C VAL A 268 21.96 11.53 -17.73
N SER A 269 21.76 10.33 -18.28
CA SER A 269 22.79 9.30 -18.42
C SER A 269 22.53 8.45 -19.66
N THR A 270 23.48 7.57 -20.00
CA THR A 270 23.32 6.53 -21.03
C THR A 270 22.70 5.24 -20.48
N ASP A 271 22.24 5.25 -19.22
CA ASP A 271 21.61 4.09 -18.59
C ASP A 271 20.24 3.81 -19.24
N VAL A 272 20.13 2.61 -19.82
CA VAL A 272 18.95 2.08 -20.50
C VAL A 272 18.30 0.94 -19.73
N SER A 273 18.51 0.84 -18.41
CA SER A 273 17.94 -0.22 -17.57
C SER A 273 16.43 -0.08 -17.38
N PHE A 274 15.87 1.11 -17.63
CA PHE A 274 14.43 1.39 -17.62
C PHE A 274 13.90 1.59 -19.04
N ALA A 275 12.60 1.35 -19.21
CA ALA A 275 11.84 1.74 -20.38
C ALA A 275 10.48 2.31 -19.93
N ALA A 276 9.82 3.04 -20.84
CA ALA A 276 8.45 3.46 -20.63
C ALA A 276 7.53 2.23 -20.46
N MET A 277 6.53 2.35 -19.61
CA MET A 277 5.76 1.22 -19.13
C MET A 277 4.84 0.65 -20.22
N THR A 278 4.77 -0.68 -20.26
CA THR A 278 3.68 -1.41 -20.92
C THR A 278 2.88 -2.13 -19.85
N GLY A 279 1.62 -1.74 -19.67
CA GLY A 279 0.75 -2.24 -18.62
C GLY A 279 -0.36 -1.24 -18.31
N ARG A 280 -1.09 -1.49 -17.23
CA ARG A 280 -2.18 -0.62 -16.77
C ARG A 280 -1.94 -0.18 -15.33
N ILE A 281 -2.37 1.03 -15.02
CA ILE A 281 -2.28 1.65 -13.70
C ILE A 281 -3.67 2.18 -13.36
N ASP A 282 -4.08 1.98 -12.11
CA ASP A 282 -5.29 2.56 -11.59
C ASP A 282 -5.11 3.07 -10.16
N GLU A 283 -5.95 4.02 -9.74
CA GLU A 283 -6.08 4.48 -8.36
C GLU A 283 -4.73 4.83 -7.70
N LEU A 284 -3.90 5.64 -8.37
CA LEU A 284 -2.61 6.09 -7.84
C LEU A 284 -2.82 7.20 -6.82
N LYS A 285 -2.55 6.93 -5.55
CA LYS A 285 -2.77 7.83 -4.42
C LYS A 285 -1.49 8.05 -3.63
N VAL A 286 -1.29 9.27 -3.16
CA VAL A 286 -0.17 9.63 -2.28
C VAL A 286 -0.67 10.34 -1.03
N TRP A 287 -0.33 9.79 0.14
CA TRP A 287 -0.56 10.42 1.43
C TRP A 287 0.75 10.94 2.01
N ASN A 288 0.68 11.99 2.83
CA ASN A 288 1.84 12.53 3.56
C ASN A 288 2.03 11.94 4.97
N ILE A 289 1.54 10.72 5.18
CA ILE A 289 1.72 9.93 6.41
C ILE A 289 2.04 8.49 6.04
N ALA A 290 2.67 7.75 6.96
CA ALA A 290 2.67 6.30 6.91
C ALA A 290 1.29 5.78 7.34
N LEU A 291 0.54 5.16 6.43
CA LEU A 291 -0.75 4.56 6.77
C LEU A 291 -0.55 3.37 7.69
N THR A 292 -1.53 3.15 8.57
CA THR A 292 -1.58 1.98 9.45
C THR A 292 -1.96 0.73 8.67
N ASP A 293 -1.62 -0.44 9.20
CA ASP A 293 -1.99 -1.74 8.62
C ASP A 293 -3.51 -1.85 8.39
N ALA A 294 -4.33 -1.29 9.29
CA ALA A 294 -5.79 -1.27 9.15
C ALA A 294 -6.26 -0.39 7.96
N HIS A 295 -5.68 0.80 7.79
CA HIS A 295 -5.98 1.64 6.62
C HIS A 295 -5.57 0.97 5.30
N ILE A 296 -4.42 0.30 5.28
CA ILE A 296 -3.94 -0.42 4.09
C ILE A 296 -4.88 -1.58 3.74
N GLN A 297 -5.32 -2.34 4.74
CA GLN A 297 -6.31 -3.40 4.56
C GLN A 297 -7.65 -2.87 4.04
N ALA A 298 -8.13 -1.74 4.58
CA ALA A 298 -9.34 -1.08 4.11
C ALA A 298 -9.22 -0.69 2.63
N ILE A 299 -8.14 0.00 2.24
CA ILE A 299 -7.88 0.41 0.84
C ILE A 299 -7.89 -0.79 -0.09
N TYR A 300 -7.20 -1.88 0.28
CA TYR A 300 -7.16 -3.09 -0.54
C TYR A 300 -8.56 -3.70 -0.74
N LYS A 301 -9.32 -3.90 0.35
CA LYS A 301 -10.67 -4.48 0.28
C LYS A 301 -11.67 -3.57 -0.45
N LEU A 302 -11.56 -2.26 -0.28
CA LEU A 302 -12.36 -1.27 -1.01
C LEU A 302 -12.08 -1.35 -2.51
N GLY A 303 -10.81 -1.43 -2.92
CA GLY A 303 -10.44 -1.64 -4.32
C GLY A 303 -10.99 -2.95 -4.89
N LEU A 304 -10.92 -4.06 -4.14
CA LEU A 304 -11.55 -5.33 -4.56
C LEU A 304 -13.07 -5.21 -4.77
N ALA A 305 -13.72 -4.28 -4.06
CA ALA A 305 -15.15 -4.01 -4.18
C ALA A 305 -15.48 -2.89 -5.19
N GLY A 306 -14.47 -2.30 -5.85
CA GLY A 306 -14.62 -1.18 -6.78
C GLY A 306 -15.08 0.12 -6.11
N LYS A 307 -14.64 0.36 -4.86
CA LYS A 307 -15.07 1.48 -4.02
C LYS A 307 -13.98 2.53 -3.78
#